data_AF-A0A3A6FN36-F1
#
_entry.id   AF-A0A3A6FN36-F1
#
_cell.length_a   1.000
_cell.length_b   1.000
_cell.length_c   1.000
_cell.angle_alpha   90.00
_cell.angle_beta   90.00
_cell.angle_gamma   90.00
#
_symmetry.space_group_name_H-M   'P 1'
#
loop_
_entity.id
_entity.type
_entity.pdbx_description
1 polymer ?
#
loop_
_entity_poly.entity_id
_entity_poly.type
_entity_poly.pdbx_seq_one_letter_code
_entity_poly.pdbx_strand_id
1 'polypeptide(L)'
;MDNEKVIFSKHFNRNEMYDDVPEYNNFKPEFETGAEFLEFVKANTKLVVDRQRLSNLALFFGTVKEFSDDYLISTELKEITGGYMASIYMEYASYNGYLLQMVRRLINLCDDFSFFPVDEKEKEDFLGMKMCFTYHTHHIYLKDREITDFS
;
A
#
# COMPACT_ATOMS: atom_id res chain seq x y z
N MET A 1 -1.27 12.28 -22.55
CA MET A 1 -1.15 12.34 -21.09
C MET A 1 -1.56 13.74 -20.71
N ASP A 2 -2.73 13.88 -20.08
CA ASP A 2 -3.14 15.18 -19.56
C ASP A 2 -2.10 15.63 -18.54
N ASN A 3 -1.60 16.87 -18.69
CA ASN A 3 -0.63 17.43 -17.76
C ASN A 3 -1.25 17.43 -16.36
N GLU A 4 -0.66 16.67 -15.44
CA GLU A 4 -1.05 16.69 -14.04
C GLU A 4 -1.04 18.12 -13.51
N LYS A 5 -2.21 18.62 -13.09
CA LYS A 5 -2.32 19.95 -12.53
C LYS A 5 -1.87 19.91 -11.07
N VAL A 6 -0.65 20.37 -10.81
CA VAL A 6 -0.20 20.62 -9.44
C VAL A 6 -1.07 21.73 -8.83
N ILE A 7 -1.92 21.37 -7.87
CA ILE A 7 -2.83 22.30 -7.19
C ILE A 7 -2.06 23.16 -6.17
N PHE A 8 -1.02 22.59 -5.56
CA PHE A 8 -0.12 23.26 -4.62
C PHE A 8 1.18 22.46 -4.51
N SER A 9 2.33 23.12 -4.48
CA SER A 9 3.59 22.48 -4.10
C SER A 9 4.48 23.45 -3.32
N LYS A 10 5.08 22.96 -2.25
CA LYS A 10 6.16 23.59 -1.50
C LYS A 10 7.16 22.52 -1.12
N HIS A 11 8.27 22.44 -1.85
CA HIS A 11 9.36 21.48 -1.58
C HIS A 11 10.40 22.11 -0.65
N PHE A 12 10.94 21.32 0.27
CA PHE A 12 12.01 21.72 1.17
C PHE A 12 13.22 20.79 0.98
N ASN A 13 14.42 21.33 1.19
CA ASN A 13 15.65 20.54 1.11
C ASN A 13 15.76 19.71 2.41
N ARG A 14 15.78 18.37 2.32
CA ARG A 14 15.73 17.47 3.49
C ARG A 14 16.87 17.65 4.50
N ASN A 15 17.90 18.41 4.15
CA ASN A 15 19.05 18.70 5.02
C ASN A 15 18.84 19.95 5.90
N GLU A 16 17.76 20.69 5.73
CA GLU A 16 17.37 21.79 6.62
C GLU A 16 16.64 21.18 7.83
N MET A 17 17.34 21.07 8.96
CA MET A 17 16.67 20.77 10.22
C MET A 17 15.82 21.96 10.64
N TYR A 18 14.69 21.68 11.30
CA TYR A 18 13.85 22.71 11.89
C TYR A 18 14.56 23.28 13.12
N ASP A 19 15.44 24.27 12.92
CA ASP A 19 16.13 24.93 14.04
C ASP A 19 15.16 25.73 14.92
N ASP A 20 14.05 26.20 14.34
CA ASP A 20 12.97 26.93 15.02
C ASP A 20 11.62 26.24 14.79
N VAL A 21 11.35 25.13 15.49
CA VAL A 21 9.97 24.65 15.63
C VAL A 21 9.26 25.62 16.57
N PRO A 22 8.21 26.34 16.14
CA PRO A 22 7.50 27.26 17.03
C PRO A 22 6.97 26.48 18.23
N GLU A 23 7.32 26.92 19.45
CA GLU A 23 6.64 26.44 20.66
C GLU A 23 5.16 26.80 20.54
N TYR A 24 4.35 25.84 20.11
CA TYR A 24 2.90 25.97 20.07
C TYR A 24 2.39 25.89 21.51
N ASN A 25 2.47 27.01 22.23
CA ASN A 25 2.17 27.14 23.67
C ASN A 25 0.77 26.69 24.11
N ASN A 26 -0.13 26.39 23.17
CA ASN A 26 -1.51 25.95 23.44
C ASN A 26 -1.79 24.49 23.10
N PHE A 27 -0.80 23.72 22.63
CA PHE A 27 -0.98 22.29 22.32
C PHE A 27 -0.04 21.46 23.20
N LYS A 28 -0.58 20.81 24.23
CA LYS A 28 0.15 19.76 24.95
C LYS A 28 0.05 18.49 24.11
N PRO A 29 1.15 18.01 23.48
CA PRO A 29 1.07 16.84 22.64
C PRO A 29 0.75 15.60 23.49
N GLU A 30 -0.08 14.70 22.95
CA GLU A 30 -0.40 13.41 23.60
C GLU A 30 0.83 12.48 23.59
N PHE A 31 1.78 12.70 22.67
CA PHE A 31 3.03 11.95 22.51
C PHE A 31 4.20 12.91 22.32
N GLU A 32 5.31 12.67 23.01
CA GLU A 32 6.53 13.47 22.91
C GLU A 32 7.42 13.00 21.74
N THR A 33 7.27 11.74 21.31
CA THR A 33 8.06 11.17 20.21
C THR A 33 7.23 10.35 19.22
N GLY A 34 7.77 10.18 18.00
CA GLY A 34 7.18 9.28 17.01
C GLY A 34 7.21 7.80 17.44
N ALA A 35 8.15 7.42 18.32
CA ALA A 35 8.22 6.07 18.87
C ALA A 35 7.04 5.81 19.83
N GLU A 36 6.74 6.74 20.73
CA GLU A 36 5.57 6.67 21.63
C GLU A 36 4.26 6.58 20.85
N PHE A 37 4.12 7.38 19.79
CA PHE A 37 2.96 7.29 18.91
C PHE A 37 2.82 5.91 18.27
N LEU A 38 3.93 5.33 17.77
CA LEU A 38 3.91 4.01 17.16
C LEU A 38 3.57 2.90 18.17
N GLU A 39 4.12 2.98 19.38
CA GLU A 39 3.77 2.07 20.48
C GLU A 39 2.30 2.18 20.84
N PHE A 40 1.78 3.40 20.94
CA PHE A 40 0.36 3.66 21.17
C PHE A 40 -0.52 3.03 20.09
N VAL A 41 -0.20 3.23 18.80
CA VAL A 41 -0.98 2.63 17.70
C VAL A 41 -0.96 1.11 17.81
N LYS A 42 0.20 0.49 18.03
CA LYS A 42 0.32 -0.97 18.19
C LYS A 42 -0.50 -1.50 19.37
N ALA A 43 -0.39 -0.84 20.53
CA ALA A 43 -1.09 -1.26 21.75
C ALA A 43 -2.62 -1.13 21.66
N ASN A 44 -3.10 -0.18 20.84
CA ASN A 44 -4.53 0.10 20.68
C ASN A 44 -5.11 -0.46 19.37
N THR A 45 -4.33 -1.23 18.61
CA THR A 45 -4.79 -1.91 17.41
C THR A 45 -5.34 -3.29 17.77
N LYS A 46 -6.57 -3.57 17.35
CA LYS A 46 -7.20 -4.89 17.46
C LYS A 46 -7.50 -5.43 16.07
N LEU A 47 -7.13 -6.68 15.84
CA LEU A 47 -7.40 -7.40 14.60
C LEU A 47 -8.49 -8.44 14.85
N VAL A 48 -9.54 -8.42 14.04
CA VAL A 48 -10.61 -9.42 14.07
C VAL A 48 -10.66 -10.11 12.71
N VAL A 49 -10.39 -11.41 12.67
CA VAL A 49 -10.35 -12.20 11.43
C VAL A 49 -11.72 -12.13 10.72
N ASP A 50 -11.70 -11.79 9.44
CA ASP A 50 -12.82 -11.98 8.53
C ASP A 50 -12.71 -13.37 7.87
N ARG A 51 -13.65 -14.26 8.18
CA ARG A 51 -13.64 -15.64 7.68
C ARG A 51 -13.90 -15.74 6.18
N GLN A 52 -14.71 -14.85 5.63
CA GLN A 52 -15.00 -14.83 4.20
C GLN A 52 -13.76 -14.39 3.43
N ARG A 53 -13.08 -13.31 3.87
CA ARG A 53 -11.81 -12.88 3.29
C ARG A 53 -10.75 -13.96 3.42
N LEU A 54 -10.68 -14.66 4.56
CA LEU A 54 -9.73 -15.76 4.75
C LEU A 54 -9.99 -16.92 3.77
N SER A 55 -11.26 -17.26 3.50
CA SER A 55 -11.61 -18.29 2.51
C SER A 55 -11.23 -17.93 1.07
N ASN A 56 -11.18 -16.63 0.76
CA ASN A 56 -10.78 -16.12 -0.56
C ASN A 56 -9.28 -15.84 -0.68
N LEU A 57 -8.50 -15.99 0.41
CA LEU A 57 -7.07 -15.68 0.42
C LEU A 57 -6.29 -16.52 -0.62
N ALA A 58 -6.64 -17.79 -0.77
CA ALA A 58 -6.02 -18.67 -1.75
C ALA A 58 -6.26 -18.18 -3.20
N LEU A 59 -7.44 -17.60 -3.47
CA LEU A 59 -7.76 -17.02 -4.78
C LEU A 59 -6.94 -15.76 -5.05
N PHE A 60 -6.74 -14.90 -4.05
CA PHE A 60 -5.85 -13.74 -4.16
C PHE A 60 -4.40 -14.18 -4.45
N PHE A 61 -3.84 -15.09 -3.65
CA PHE A 61 -2.47 -15.59 -3.86
C PHE A 61 -2.30 -16.31 -5.19
N GLY A 62 -3.27 -17.14 -5.59
CA GLY A 62 -3.26 -17.80 -6.89
C GLY A 62 -3.23 -16.80 -8.03
N THR A 63 -4.09 -15.78 -7.97
CA THR A 63 -4.14 -14.73 -9.00
C THR A 63 -2.82 -13.95 -9.08
N VAL A 64 -2.16 -13.67 -7.95
CA VAL A 64 -0.82 -13.03 -7.95
C VAL A 64 0.23 -13.96 -8.56
N LYS A 65 0.24 -15.23 -8.18
CA LYS A 65 1.20 -16.22 -8.71
C LYS A 65 1.06 -16.47 -10.21
N GLU A 66 -0.16 -16.41 -10.76
CA GLU A 66 -0.36 -16.51 -12.20
C GLU A 66 0.49 -15.48 -12.98
N PHE A 67 0.68 -14.26 -12.45
CA PHE A 67 1.56 -13.26 -13.10
C PHE A 67 3.00 -13.75 -13.23
N SER A 68 3.57 -14.35 -12.17
CA SER A 68 4.94 -14.85 -12.19
C SER A 68 5.06 -16.14 -12.97
N ASP A 69 4.17 -17.10 -12.73
CA ASP A 69 4.31 -18.47 -13.17
C ASP A 69 3.99 -18.62 -14.67
N ASP A 70 2.96 -17.93 -15.16
CA ASP A 70 2.48 -18.08 -16.53
C ASP A 70 2.97 -16.96 -17.46
N TYR A 71 3.21 -15.76 -16.91
CA TYR A 71 3.54 -14.56 -17.71
C TYR A 71 4.96 -14.03 -17.49
N LEU A 72 5.74 -14.64 -16.61
CA LEU A 72 7.11 -14.22 -16.28
C LEU A 72 7.17 -12.75 -15.85
N ILE A 73 6.11 -12.28 -15.18
CA ILE A 73 6.04 -10.92 -14.62
C ILE A 73 6.55 -10.98 -13.19
N SER A 74 7.49 -10.10 -12.85
CA SER A 74 8.03 -10.03 -11.50
C SER A 74 6.96 -9.61 -10.50
N THR A 75 6.85 -10.36 -9.42
CA THR A 75 5.90 -10.10 -8.34
C THR A 75 6.56 -10.24 -6.97
N GLU A 76 6.13 -9.40 -6.02
CA GLU A 76 6.40 -9.58 -4.60
C GLU A 76 5.09 -9.74 -3.84
N LEU A 77 5.10 -10.58 -2.81
CA LEU A 77 3.97 -10.73 -1.88
C LEU A 77 4.49 -10.57 -0.46
N LYS A 78 3.93 -9.62 0.29
CA LYS A 78 4.37 -9.24 1.65
C LYS A 78 3.18 -9.33 2.60
N GLU A 79 3.40 -9.90 3.77
CA GLU A 79 2.44 -9.81 4.87
C GLU A 79 2.50 -8.42 5.49
N ILE A 80 1.33 -7.84 5.77
CA ILE A 80 1.17 -6.55 6.42
C ILE A 80 0.22 -6.69 7.61
N THR A 81 0.07 -5.62 8.40
CA THR A 81 -0.87 -5.64 9.53
C THR A 81 -2.30 -5.87 9.02
N GLY A 82 -2.90 -7.00 9.40
CA GLY A 82 -4.26 -7.36 9.05
C GLY A 82 -4.47 -7.87 7.62
N GLY A 83 -3.41 -8.17 6.86
CA GLY A 83 -3.55 -8.60 5.46
C GLY A 83 -2.25 -8.85 4.71
N TYR A 84 -2.31 -8.67 3.40
CA TYR A 84 -1.21 -8.88 2.46
C TYR A 84 -1.15 -7.77 1.42
N MET A 85 0.06 -7.46 0.96
CA MET A 85 0.30 -6.56 -0.15
C MET A 85 1.02 -7.31 -1.26
N ALA A 86 0.48 -7.28 -2.48
CA ALA A 86 1.13 -7.76 -3.67
C ALA A 86 1.69 -6.58 -4.47
N SER A 87 2.94 -6.66 -4.91
CA SER A 87 3.54 -5.75 -5.88
C SER A 87 3.77 -6.48 -7.19
N ILE A 88 3.35 -5.88 -8.29
CA ILE A 88 3.51 -6.42 -9.65
C ILE A 88 4.27 -5.40 -10.49
N TYR A 89 5.36 -5.83 -11.10
CA TYR A 89 6.26 -4.97 -11.86
C TYR A 89 6.03 -5.21 -13.35
N MET A 90 5.45 -4.24 -14.05
CA MET A 90 5.12 -4.37 -15.48
C MET A 90 5.71 -3.25 -16.32
N GLU A 91 6.22 -3.63 -17.49
CA GLU A 91 6.59 -2.67 -18.52
C GLU A 91 5.34 -2.13 -19.23
N TYR A 92 5.34 -0.84 -19.56
CA TYR A 92 4.24 -0.20 -20.29
C TYR A 92 3.93 -0.87 -21.64
N ALA A 93 4.95 -1.44 -22.30
CA ALA A 93 4.81 -2.13 -23.57
C ALA A 93 4.17 -3.52 -23.44
N SER A 94 4.14 -4.10 -22.24
CA SER A 94 3.60 -5.44 -22.00
C SER A 94 2.08 -5.46 -21.88
N TYR A 95 1.41 -4.31 -21.77
CA TYR A 95 -0.05 -4.26 -21.66
C TYR A 95 -0.75 -4.81 -22.91
N ASN A 96 -1.36 -5.99 -22.77
CA ASN A 96 -2.28 -6.57 -23.74
C ASN A 96 -3.66 -6.81 -23.10
N GLY A 97 -4.67 -7.12 -23.92
CA GLY A 97 -6.04 -7.31 -23.45
C GLY A 97 -6.21 -8.41 -22.41
N TYR A 98 -5.32 -9.41 -22.39
CA TYR A 98 -5.34 -10.48 -21.41
C TYR A 98 -4.79 -10.04 -20.05
N LEU A 99 -3.64 -9.37 -20.03
CA LEU A 99 -3.06 -8.82 -18.79
C LEU A 99 -3.99 -7.81 -18.13
N LEU A 100 -4.74 -7.05 -18.92
CA LEU A 100 -5.79 -6.17 -18.40
C LEU A 100 -6.90 -6.95 -17.66
N GLN A 101 -7.27 -8.15 -18.14
CA GLN A 101 -8.23 -9.00 -17.44
C GLN A 101 -7.66 -9.55 -16.13
N MET A 102 -6.38 -9.91 -16.08
CA MET A 102 -5.74 -10.34 -14.84
C MET A 102 -5.68 -9.21 -13.80
N VAL A 103 -5.27 -8.01 -14.21
CA VAL A 103 -5.28 -6.83 -13.34
C VAL A 103 -6.70 -6.56 -12.84
N ARG A 104 -7.71 -6.67 -13.70
CA ARG A 104 -9.12 -6.53 -13.31
C ARG A 104 -9.55 -7.57 -12.27
N ARG A 105 -9.06 -8.82 -12.35
CA ARG A 105 -9.31 -9.84 -11.32
C ARG A 105 -8.75 -9.42 -9.97
N LEU A 106 -7.54 -8.88 -9.93
CA LEU A 106 -6.94 -8.38 -8.69
C LEU A 106 -7.71 -7.19 -8.12
N ILE A 107 -8.08 -6.21 -8.97
CA ILE A 107 -8.88 -5.05 -8.56
C ILE A 107 -10.20 -5.48 -7.88
N ASN A 108 -10.83 -6.54 -8.36
CA ASN A 108 -12.07 -7.04 -7.77
C ASN A 108 -11.87 -7.79 -6.44
N LEU A 109 -10.64 -8.21 -6.12
CA LEU A 109 -10.33 -8.96 -4.90
C LEU A 109 -9.75 -8.06 -3.80
N CYS A 110 -8.91 -7.10 -4.17
CA CYS A 110 -8.22 -6.21 -3.24
C CYS A 110 -9.15 -5.13 -2.68
N ASP A 111 -8.77 -4.59 -1.52
CA ASP A 111 -9.48 -3.46 -0.90
C ASP A 111 -8.96 -2.11 -1.39
N ASP A 112 -7.68 -2.06 -1.78
CA ASP A 112 -7.04 -0.86 -2.30
C ASP A 112 -5.94 -1.24 -3.31
N PHE A 113 -5.65 -0.32 -4.23
CA PHE A 113 -4.55 -0.44 -5.17
C PHE A 113 -3.92 0.90 -5.50
N SER A 114 -2.64 0.88 -5.82
CA SER A 114 -1.87 2.07 -6.17
C SER A 114 -0.88 1.78 -7.29
N PHE A 115 -0.60 2.80 -8.09
CA PHE A 115 0.31 2.73 -9.23
C PHE A 115 1.45 3.71 -9.03
N PHE A 116 2.68 3.22 -9.14
CA PHE A 116 3.87 4.03 -8.98
C PHE A 116 4.82 3.81 -10.16
N PRO A 117 5.51 4.85 -10.64
CA PRO A 117 6.71 4.61 -11.44
C PRO A 117 7.67 3.79 -10.58
N VAL A 118 8.40 2.86 -11.20
CA VAL A 118 9.43 2.09 -10.48
C VAL A 118 10.47 3.06 -9.90
N ASP A 119 10.79 2.91 -8.62
CA ASP A 119 11.75 3.77 -7.91
C ASP A 119 13.15 3.64 -8.51
N GLU A 120 13.99 4.68 -8.42
CA GLU A 120 15.34 4.64 -9.02
C GLU A 120 16.19 3.46 -8.59
N LYS A 121 16.03 2.99 -7.34
CA LYS A 121 16.73 1.80 -6.83
C LYS A 121 16.19 0.50 -7.39
N GLU A 122 14.90 0.46 -7.71
CA GLU A 122 14.23 -0.71 -8.30
C GLU A 122 14.41 -0.74 -9.82
N LYS A 123 14.83 0.37 -10.46
CA LYS A 123 15.05 0.46 -11.91
C LYS A 123 16.19 -0.41 -12.43
N GLU A 124 17.11 -0.86 -11.56
CA GLU A 124 18.16 -1.81 -11.95
C GLU A 124 17.56 -3.18 -12.30
N ASP A 125 16.49 -3.58 -11.61
CA ASP A 125 15.87 -4.90 -11.74
C ASP A 125 14.56 -4.85 -12.55
N PHE A 126 13.87 -3.70 -12.58
CA PHE A 126 12.54 -3.58 -13.17
C PHE A 126 12.37 -2.30 -14.00
N LEU A 127 11.81 -2.43 -15.20
CA LEU A 127 11.43 -1.29 -16.04
C LEU A 127 9.91 -1.09 -16.00
N GLY A 128 9.45 0.17 -16.02
CA GLY A 128 8.04 0.51 -16.17
C GLY A 128 7.36 0.96 -14.87
N MET A 129 6.31 0.24 -14.47
CA MET A 129 5.39 0.61 -13.40
C MET A 129 5.28 -0.49 -12.34
N LYS A 130 5.21 -0.09 -11.08
CA LYS A 130 4.88 -0.94 -9.93
C LYS A 130 3.42 -0.75 -9.57
N MET A 131 2.67 -1.85 -9.59
CA MET A 131 1.27 -1.89 -9.15
C MET A 131 1.21 -2.57 -7.78
N CYS A 132 0.68 -1.88 -6.78
CA CYS A 132 0.51 -2.43 -5.43
C CYS A 132 -0.98 -2.73 -5.21
N PHE A 133 -1.28 -3.92 -4.71
CA PHE A 133 -2.64 -4.36 -4.36
C PHE A 133 -2.67 -4.82 -2.91
N THR A 134 -3.58 -4.28 -2.12
CA THR A 134 -3.73 -4.60 -0.70
C THR A 134 -4.96 -5.47 -0.47
N TYR A 135 -4.78 -6.61 0.20
CA TYR A 135 -5.84 -7.55 0.55
C TYR A 135 -5.86 -7.80 2.06
N HIS A 136 -6.87 -7.27 2.73
CA HIS A 136 -7.09 -7.43 4.16
C HIS A 136 -7.87 -8.72 4.46
N THR A 137 -7.43 -9.40 5.51
CA THR A 137 -8.05 -10.60 6.08
C THR A 137 -8.63 -10.35 7.47
N HIS A 138 -8.44 -9.15 8.01
CA HIS A 138 -8.91 -8.76 9.33
C HIS A 138 -9.60 -7.40 9.27
N HIS A 139 -10.69 -7.26 10.00
CA HIS A 139 -11.17 -5.96 10.42
C HIS A 139 -10.16 -5.36 11.41
N ILE A 140 -9.64 -4.17 11.11
CA ILE A 140 -8.66 -3.48 11.93
C ILE A 140 -9.38 -2.38 12.70
N TYR A 141 -9.23 -2.41 14.03
CA TYR A 141 -9.78 -1.39 14.92
C TYR A 141 -8.65 -0.63 15.61
N LEU A 142 -8.76 0.69 15.68
CA LEU A 142 -7.92 1.56 16.51
C LEU A 142 -8.80 2.26 17.55
N LYS A 143 -8.57 2.03 18.85
CA LYS A 143 -9.43 2.54 19.93
C LYS A 143 -10.92 2.28 19.64
N ASP A 144 -11.26 1.02 19.31
CA ASP A 144 -12.60 0.54 18.95
C ASP A 144 -13.25 1.12 17.69
N ARG A 145 -12.59 2.07 17.00
CA ARG A 145 -13.02 2.54 15.68
C ARG A 145 -12.45 1.63 14.61
N GLU A 146 -13.32 1.09 13.77
CA GLU A 146 -12.90 0.34 12.58
C GLU A 146 -12.25 1.29 11.57
N ILE A 147 -11.08 0.91 11.06
CA ILE A 147 -10.31 1.67 10.06
C ILE A 147 -10.15 0.93 8.73
N THR A 148 -10.50 -0.35 8.69
CA THR A 148 -10.71 -1.08 7.43
C THR A 148 -12.12 -0.85 6.92
N ASP A 149 -12.25 -0.66 5.62
CA ASP A 149 -13.54 -0.62 4.94
C ASP A 149 -13.57 -1.74 3.90
N PHE A 150 -14.52 -2.67 4.04
CA PHE A 150 -14.75 -3.77 3.09
C PHE A 150 -16.01 -3.54 2.23
N SER A 151 -16.64 -2.35 2.35
CA SER A 151 -17.90 -2.03 1.68
C SER A 151 -17.77 -1.72 0.18
#